data_AF-A0A227J4N0-F1
#
_entry.id   AF-A0A227J4N0-F1
#
_cell.length_a   1.000
_cell.length_b   1.000
_cell.length_c   1.000
_cell.angle_alpha   90.00
_cell.angle_beta   90.00
_cell.angle_gamma   90.00
#
_symmetry.space_group_name_H-M   'P 1'
#
loop_
_entity.id
_entity.type
_entity.pdbx_description
1 polymer ?
#
loop_
_entity_poly.entity_id
_entity_poly.type
_entity_poly.pdbx_seq_one_letter_code
_entity_poly.pdbx_strand_id
1 'polypeptide(L)' 'LIPMVPGVFAYKAMIAMVEINHLGYSPELIATCMENFLKAMFIIAGLAVGLAVPGLLFYRRRPIV' A
#
# COMPACT_ATOMS: atom_id res chain seq x y z
N LEU A 1 -12.72 6.67 -15.33
CA LEU A 1 -11.64 6.49 -14.33
C LEU A 1 -12.16 5.56 -13.25
N ILE A 2 -11.71 4.29 -13.22
CA ILE A 2 -12.01 3.43 -12.07
C ILE A 2 -11.04 3.87 -10.97
N PRO A 3 -11.50 4.36 -9.81
CA PRO A 3 -10.60 4.81 -8.77
C PRO A 3 -9.92 3.58 -8.16
N MET A 4 -8.71 3.27 -8.62
CA MET A 4 -7.79 2.36 -7.94
C MET A 4 -7.21 3.07 -6.70
N VAL A 5 -8.05 3.52 -5.76
CA VAL A 5 -7.65 4.40 -4.65
C VAL A 5 -6.34 3.98 -3.95
N PRO A 6 -6.13 2.71 -3.58
CA PRO A 6 -4.82 2.24 -3.08
C PRO A 6 -3.78 2.04 -4.20
N GLY A 7 -4.20 1.52 -5.37
CA GLY A 7 -3.31 1.18 -6.48
C GLY A 7 -2.64 2.38 -7.15
N VAL A 8 -3.24 3.58 -7.11
CA VAL A 8 -2.66 4.80 -7.70
C VAL A 8 -1.39 5.22 -6.96
N PHE A 9 -1.35 5.11 -5.63
CA PHE A 9 -0.15 5.44 -4.85
C PHE A 9 0.97 4.42 -5.12
N ALA A 10 0.65 3.13 -5.18
CA ALA A 10 1.61 2.10 -5.55
C ALA A 10 2.15 2.30 -6.97
N TYR A 11 1.30 2.65 -7.93
CA TYR A 11 1.70 2.93 -9.31
C TYR A 11 2.63 4.14 -9.42
N LYS A 12 2.32 5.23 -8.71
CA LYS A 12 3.19 6.42 -8.65
C LYS A 12 4.56 6.10 -8.05
N ALA A 13 4.61 5.29 -6.99
CA ALA A 13 5.87 4.84 -6.41
C ALA A 13 6.69 4.00 -7.40
N MET A 14 6.05 3.10 -8.15
CA MET A 14 6.71 2.30 -9.18
C MET A 14 7.28 3.15 -10.31
N ILE A 15 6.53 4.14 -10.81
CA ILE A 15 7.05 5.07 -11.83
C ILE A 15 8.25 5.83 -11.29
N ALA A 16 8.14 6.43 -10.10
CA ALA A 16 9.23 7.20 -9.50
C ALA A 16 10.50 6.33 -9.32
N MET A 17 10.34 5.05 -8.96
CA MET A 17 11.46 4.10 -8.87
C MET A 17 12.14 3.87 -10.23
N VAL A 18 11.35 3.71 -11.30
CA VAL A 18 11.89 3.55 -12.67
C VAL A 18 12.54 4.83 -13.16
N GLU A 19 11.97 5.99 -12.83
CA GLU A 19 12.55 7.30 -13.17
C GLU A 19 13.87 7.54 -12.45
N ILE A 20 14.02 7.14 -11.18
CA ILE A 20 15.31 7.19 -10.47
C ILE A 20 16.36 6.33 -11.18
N ASN A 21 15.97 5.18 -11.73
CA ASN A 21 16.88 4.31 -12.46
C ASN A 21 17.30 4.88 -13.83
N HIS A 22 16.37 5.53 -14.55
CA HIS A 22 16.64 6.10 -15.88
C HIS A 22 17.29 7.49 -15.85
N LEU A 23 16.81 8.39 -14.98
CA LEU A 23 17.24 9.79 -14.93
C LEU A 23 18.37 10.02 -13.91
N GLY A 24 18.62 9.04 -13.05
CA GLY A 24 19.58 9.14 -11.95
C GLY A 24 18.94 9.65 -10.66
N TYR A 25 19.79 9.87 -9.66
CA TYR A 25 19.34 10.30 -8.34
C TYR A 25 18.89 11.76 -8.33
N SER A 26 17.67 12.01 -7.88
CA SER A 26 17.20 13.34 -7.49
C SER A 26 16.50 13.25 -6.12
N PRO A 27 16.71 14.24 -5.22
CA PRO A 27 16.03 14.30 -3.93
C PRO A 27 14.51 14.29 -4.04
N GLU A 28 13.97 14.99 -5.03
CA GLU A 28 12.53 15.12 -5.28
C GLU A 28 11.91 13.79 -5.72
N LEU A 29 12.61 13.06 -6.58
CA LEU A 29 12.20 11.73 -7.07
C LEU A 29 12.18 10.69 -5.95
N ILE A 30 13.22 10.69 -5.11
CA ILE A 30 13.30 9.81 -3.92
C ILE A 30 12.19 10.14 -2.93
N ALA A 31 11.97 11.42 -2.64
CA ALA A 31 10.90 11.87 -1.74
C ALA A 31 9.53 11.43 -2.26
N THR A 32 9.27 11.62 -3.55
CA THR A 32 8.02 11.20 -4.21
C THR A 32 7.84 9.69 -4.16
N CYS A 33 8.90 8.92 -4.41
CA CYS A 33 8.89 7.46 -4.32
C CYS A 33 8.54 7.00 -2.89
N MET A 34 9.24 7.52 -1.88
CA MET A 34 9.04 7.16 -0.49
C MET A 34 7.66 7.56 0.03
N GLU A 35 7.19 8.77 -0.26
CA GLU A 35 5.88 9.24 0.21
C GLU A 35 4.74 8.38 -0.33
N ASN A 36 4.77 8.08 -1.63
CA ASN A 36 3.74 7.25 -2.27
C ASN A 36 3.85 5.79 -1.83
N PHE A 37 5.07 5.27 -1.64
CA PHE A 37 5.30 3.91 -1.15
C PHE A 37 4.77 3.72 0.27
N LEU A 38 5.09 4.63 1.20
CA LEU A 38 4.61 4.59 2.58
C LEU A 38 3.08 4.70 2.62
N LYS A 39 2.48 5.65 1.89
CA LYS A 39 1.01 5.78 1.81
C LYS A 39 0.37 4.50 1.31
N ALA A 40 0.88 3.92 0.23
CA ALA A 40 0.36 2.67 -0.32
C ALA A 40 0.46 1.53 0.69
N MET A 41 1.61 1.36 1.36
CA MET A 41 1.84 0.31 2.36
C MET A 41 0.86 0.44 3.53
N PHE A 42 0.72 1.62 4.12
CA PHE A 42 -0.19 1.82 5.25
C PHE A 42 -1.66 1.60 4.89
N ILE A 43 -2.08 2.04 3.71
CA ILE A 43 -3.46 1.82 3.23
C ILE A 43 -3.71 0.31 3.05
N ILE A 44 -2.81 -0.40 2.37
CA ILE A 44 -2.96 -1.85 2.13
C ILE A 44 -2.91 -2.62 3.45
N ALA A 45 -1.99 -2.28 4.36
CA ALA A 45 -1.89 -2.92 5.67
C ALA A 45 -3.16 -2.68 6.50
N GLY A 46 -3.67 -1.45 6.56
CA GLY A 46 -4.89 -1.11 7.26
C GLY A 46 -6.11 -1.85 6.70
N LEU A 47 -6.22 -1.95 5.37
CA LEU A 47 -7.28 -2.71 4.72
C LEU A 47 -7.16 -4.21 4.97
N ALA A 48 -5.95 -4.77 4.88
CA ALA A 48 -5.71 -6.19 5.12
C ALA A 48 -6.05 -6.57 6.57
N VAL A 49 -5.61 -5.77 7.54
CA VAL A 49 -5.94 -5.98 8.96
C VAL A 49 -7.44 -5.79 9.20
N GLY A 50 -8.04 -4.70 8.71
CA GLY A 50 -9.47 -4.42 8.87
C GLY A 50 -10.37 -5.51 8.27
N LEU A 51 -9.96 -6.12 7.16
CA LEU A 51 -10.68 -7.23 6.54
C LEU A 51 -10.44 -8.57 7.27
N ALA A 52 -9.25 -8.82 7.80
CA ALA A 52 -8.91 -10.07 8.48
C ALA A 52 -9.53 -10.18 9.89
N VAL A 53 -9.72 -9.06 10.59
CA VAL A 53 -10.22 -9.01 11.98
C VAL A 53 -11.62 -9.65 12.13
N PRO A 54 -12.64 -9.33 11.32
CA PRO A 54 -13.96 -9.96 11.42
C PRO A 54 -13.93 -11.48 11.20
N GLY A 55 -13.08 -11.95 10.28
CA GLY A 55 -12.89 -13.38 10.02
C GLY A 55 -12.34 -14.12 11.24
N LEU A 56 -11.39 -13.51 11.96
CA LEU A 56 -10.85 -14.05 13.20
C LEU A 56 -11.84 -13.98 14.37
N LEU A 57 -12.57 -12.87 14.51
CA LEU A 57 -13.46 -12.63 15.65
C LEU A 57 -14.78 -13.40 15.56
N PHE A 58 -15.44 -13.38 14.40
CA PHE A 58 -16.81 -13.89 14.21
C PHE A 58 -16.86 -15.27 13.55
N TYR A 59 -15.91 -15.65 12.70
CA TYR A 59 -15.93 -16.93 11.96
C TYR A 59 -15.23 -18.08 12.72
N ARG A 60 -15.22 -17.99 14.05
CA ARG A 60 -14.61 -18.98 14.95
C ARG A 60 -15.48 -20.23 15.04
N ARG A 61 -14.95 -21.36 14.53
CA ARG A 61 -15.68 -22.64 14.38
C ARG A 61 -15.73 -23.53 15.63
N ARG A 62 -15.04 -23.21 16.73
CA ARG A 62 -15.12 -23.97 17.98
C ARG A 62 -15.18 -23.04 19.19
N PRO A 63 -16.13 -23.21 20.13
CA PRO A 63 -16.16 -22.47 21.38
C PRO A 63 -14.99 -22.88 22.28
N ILE A 64 -14.54 -21.98 23.16
CA ILE A 64 -13.64 -22.31 24.28
C ILE A 64 -14.53 -22.55 25.50
N VAL A 65 -15.29 -23.63 25.47
CA VAL A 65 -15.76 -24.48 26.59
C VAL A 65 -16.60 -25.60 25.99
#